data_AF-A0A847XG00-F1
#
_entry.id   AF-A0A847XG00-F1
#
_cell.length_a   1.000
_cell.length_b   1.000
_cell.length_c   1.000
_cell.angle_alpha   90.00
_cell.angle_beta   90.00
_cell.angle_gamma   90.00
#
_symmetry.space_group_name_H-M   'P 1'
#
loop_
_entity.id
_entity.type
_entity.pdbx_description
1 polymer ?
#
loop_
_entity_poly.entity_id
_entity_poly.type
_entity_poly.pdbx_seq_one_letter_code
_entity_poly.pdbx_strand_id
1 'polypeptide(L)' 'MFTTESCDFSRGRFKEPDFPNYIAKKLDEMGHELYPQVERGSFGRGQIIIKDNETLIGGTDPRADSTVVAW' A
#
# COMPACT_ATOMS: atom_id res chain seq x y z
N MET A 1 13.06 20.47 -10.86
CA MET A 1 14.20 19.53 -10.97
C MET A 1 13.79 18.30 -10.19
N PHE A 2 13.41 17.27 -10.94
CA PHE A 2 12.78 16.05 -10.45
C PHE A 2 13.84 15.15 -9.81
N THR A 3 13.69 14.81 -8.55
CA THR A 3 14.32 13.61 -7.98
C THR A 3 13.20 12.67 -7.61
N THR A 4 12.86 11.76 -8.52
CA THR A 4 12.21 10.50 -8.16
C THR A 4 13.23 9.72 -7.34
N GLU A 5 13.34 10.03 -6.04
CA GLU A 5 13.87 9.07 -5.08
C GLU A 5 12.79 8.00 -4.92
N SER A 6 12.73 7.13 -5.93
CA SER A 6 11.97 5.89 -5.86
C SER A 6 12.48 5.14 -4.64
N CYS A 7 11.67 5.16 -3.59
CA CYS A 7 11.69 4.29 -2.41
C CYS A 7 12.94 3.40 -2.36
N ASP A 8 14.01 3.90 -1.72
CA ASP A 8 15.19 3.08 -1.50
C ASP A 8 14.86 2.00 -0.46
N PHE A 9 14.40 0.84 -0.94
CA PHE A 9 14.14 -0.34 -0.12
C PHE A 9 15.41 -0.93 0.50
N SER A 10 16.60 -0.35 0.29
CA SER A 10 17.86 -0.96 0.70
C SER A 10 18.15 -0.90 2.20
N ARG A 11 17.45 -0.07 3.01
CA ARG A 11 17.82 0.10 4.44
C ARG A 11 16.70 0.28 5.49
N GLY A 12 15.41 0.26 5.15
CA GLY A 12 14.35 0.42 6.16
C GLY A 12 13.03 -0.27 5.78
N ARG A 13 12.29 -0.80 6.77
CA ARG A 13 10.92 -1.27 6.56
C ARG A 13 9.96 -0.11 6.75
N PHE A 14 9.25 0.25 5.70
CA PHE A 14 8.30 1.35 5.74
C PHE A 14 6.90 0.88 6.10
N LYS A 15 6.13 1.72 6.78
CA LYS A 15 4.70 1.52 7.05
C LYS A 15 3.89 2.69 6.49
N GLU A 16 2.68 2.38 6.03
CA GLU A 16 1.73 3.39 5.60
C GLU A 16 1.31 4.31 6.77
N PRO A 17 0.88 5.56 6.48
CA PRO A 17 0.42 6.49 7.52
C PRO A 17 -0.73 5.93 8.37
N ASP A 18 -1.64 5.20 7.73
CA ASP A 18 -2.84 4.64 8.36
C ASP A 18 -2.59 3.26 8.98
N PHE A 19 -1.33 2.80 9.00
CA PHE A 19 -0.97 1.50 9.57
C PHE A 19 -1.18 1.50 11.10
N PRO A 20 -1.90 0.52 11.67
CA PRO A 20 -2.23 0.53 13.10
C PRO A 20 -1.02 0.54 14.02
N ASN A 21 -0.95 1.53 14.91
CA ASN A 21 0.21 1.73 15.79
C ASN A 21 0.43 0.57 16.79
N TYR A 22 -0.62 -0.09 17.26
CA TYR A 22 -0.47 -1.23 18.18
C TYR A 22 0.21 -2.43 17.49
N ILE A 23 -0.03 -2.64 16.19
CA ILE A 23 0.66 -3.67 15.39
C ILE A 23 2.11 -3.25 15.16
N ALA A 24 2.33 -1.98 14.82
CA ALA A 24 3.69 -1.46 14.61
C ALA A 24 4.56 -1.64 15.86
N LYS A 25 4.00 -1.36 17.04
CA LYS A 25 4.69 -1.58 18.32
C LYS A 25 5.01 -3.06 18.56
N LYS A 26 4.08 -3.97 18.28
CA LYS A 26 4.34 -5.41 18.43
C LYS A 26 5.44 -5.89 17.48
N LEU A 27 5.49 -5.35 16.26
CA LEU A 27 6.56 -5.64 15.30
C LEU A 27 7.91 -5.07 15.79
N ASP A 28 7.92 -3.87 16.35
CA ASP A 28 9.11 -3.28 16.97
C ASP A 28 9.66 -4.14 18.13
N GLU A 29 8.78 -4.64 19.00
CA GLU A 29 9.13 -5.59 20.07
C GLU A 29 9.70 -6.92 19.55
N MET A 30 9.33 -7.32 18.32
CA MET A 30 9.89 -8.48 17.63
C MET A 30 11.21 -8.18 16.90
N GLY A 31 11.74 -6.95 17.02
CA GLY A 31 12.99 -6.51 16.39
C GLY A 31 12.79 -5.91 14.99
N HIS A 32 11.56 -5.53 14.62
CA HIS A 32 11.29 -4.87 13.35
C HIS A 32 11.36 -3.34 13.46
N GLU A 33 12.44 -2.74 12.98
CA GLU A 33 12.49 -1.29 12.78
C GLU A 33 11.52 -0.85 11.67
N LEU A 34 10.47 -0.09 12.05
CA LEU A 34 9.45 0.41 11.15
C LEU A 34 9.47 1.94 11.06
N TYR A 35 9.58 2.46 9.85
CA TYR A 35 9.61 3.89 9.56
C TYR A 35 8.29 4.34 8.92
N PRO A 36 7.62 5.38 9.42
CA PRO A 36 6.43 5.92 8.78
C PRO A 36 6.82 6.57 7.44
N GLN A 37 6.09 6.23 6.37
CA GLN A 37 6.29 6.84 5.05
C GLN A 37 5.10 7.73 4.72
N VAL A 38 5.37 9.03 4.52
CA VAL A 38 4.34 10.05 4.26
C VAL A 38 3.80 9.95 2.84
N GLU A 39 4.66 9.56 1.89
CA GLU A 39 4.27 9.38 0.50
C GLU A 39 3.45 8.08 0.32
N ARG A 40 2.13 8.22 0.14
CA ARG A 40 1.21 7.08 -0.07
C ARG A 40 1.50 6.30 -1.35
N GLY A 41 2.15 6.92 -2.34
CA GLY A 41 2.46 6.30 -3.63
C GLY A 41 3.55 5.22 -3.60
N SER A 42 4.30 5.10 -2.49
CA SER A 42 5.44 4.18 -2.40
C SER A 42 5.05 2.72 -2.11
N PHE A 43 3.79 2.43 -1.76
CA PHE A 43 3.30 1.10 -1.35
C PHE A 43 2.64 0.28 -2.47
N GLY A 44 2.94 0.61 -3.73
CA GLY A 44 2.36 -0.06 -4.89
C GLY A 44 0.92 0.37 -5.18
N ARG A 45 0.35 -0.19 -6.24
CA ARG A 45 -1.03 0.06 -6.69
C ARG A 45 -1.63 -1.27 -7.14
N GLY A 46 -2.80 -1.60 -6.60
CA GLY A 46 -3.50 -2.85 -6.90
C GLY A 46 -4.75 -2.69 -7.77
N GLN A 47 -5.06 -3.70 -8.57
CA GLN A 47 -6.37 -3.88 -9.22
C GLN A 47 -6.79 -5.34 -9.05
N ILE A 48 -8.08 -5.59 -8.87
CA ILE A 48 -8.61 -6.93 -8.67
C ILE A 48 -9.99 -7.09 -9.33
N ILE A 49 -10.24 -8.27 -9.90
CA ILE A 49 -11.56 -8.73 -10.30
C ILE A 49 -11.78 -10.08 -9.62
N ILE A 50 -12.84 -10.19 -8.83
CA ILE A 50 -13.26 -11.43 -8.17
C ILE A 50 -14.53 -11.91 -8.86
N LYS A 51 -14.59 -13.20 -9.19
CA LYS A 51 -15.80 -13.85 -9.70
C LYS A 51 -16.53 -14.53 -8.55
N ASP A 52 -17.79 -14.16 -8.35
CA ASP A 52 -18.73 -14.81 -7.42
C ASP A 52 -19.96 -15.28 -8.20
N ASN A 53 -20.00 -16.57 -8.53
CA ASN A 53 -20.97 -17.17 -9.46
C ASN A 53 -20.99 -16.41 -10.81
N GLU A 54 -22.13 -15.85 -11.21
CA GLU A 54 -22.28 -15.04 -12.43
C GLU A 54 -21.96 -13.54 -12.21
N THR A 55 -21.57 -13.15 -10.99
CA THR A 55 -21.26 -11.76 -10.63
C THR A 55 -19.76 -11.50 -10.71
N LEU A 56 -19.37 -10.34 -11.23
CA LEU A 56 -17.99 -9.82 -11.18
C LEU A 56 -17.90 -8.66 -10.20
N ILE A 57 -16.97 -8.76 -9.26
CA ILE A 57 -16.69 -7.73 -8.25
C ILE A 57 -15.34 -7.11 -8.58
N GLY A 58 -15.36 -5.85 -9.01
CA GLY A 58 -14.17 -5.08 -9.34
C GLY A 58 -13.68 -4.23 -8.17
N GLY A 59 -12.37 -4.21 -7.94
CA GLY A 59 -11.72 -3.31 -6.98
C GLY A 59 -10.51 -2.63 -7.62
N THR A 60 -10.33 -1.35 -7.35
CA THR A 60 -9.16 -0.58 -7.76
C THR A 60 -8.58 0.18 -6.58
N ASP A 61 -7.27 0.42 -6.61
CA ASP A 61 -6.56 1.07 -5.51
C ASP A 61 -7.02 2.53 -5.33
N PRO A 62 -7.48 2.94 -4.12
CA PRO A 62 -7.91 4.31 -3.86
C PRO A 62 -6.77 5.33 -3.92
N ARG A 63 -5.51 4.90 -3.86
CA ARG A 63 -4.33 5.77 -3.92
C ARG A 63 -3.96 6.16 -5.37
N ALA A 64 -4.68 5.64 -6.36
CA ALA A 64 -4.45 5.94 -7.77
C ALA A 64 -5.73 6.46 -8.43
N ASP A 65 -5.58 7.42 -9.34
CA ASP A 65 -6.68 7.92 -10.19
C ASP A 65 -7.05 6.84 -11.22
N SER A 66 -7.80 5.84 -10.75
CA SER A 66 -8.09 4.59 -11.46
C SER A 66 -9.59 4.26 -11.37
N THR A 67 -10.07 3.41 -12.28
CA THR A 67 -11.50 3.08 -12.37
C THR A 67 -11.66 1.64 -12.85
N VAL A 68 -12.66 0.95 -12.29
CA VAL A 68 -13.17 -0.30 -12.86
C VAL A 68 -14.42 0.01 -13.67
N VAL A 69 -14.47 -0.48 -14.91
CA VAL A 69 -15.61 -0.29 -15.81
C VAL A 69 -16.34 -1.62 -15.98
N ALA A 70 -17.66 -1.59 -15.80
CA ALA A 70 -18.54 -2.72 -16.11
C ALA A 70 -19.21 -2.51 -17.46
N TRP A 71 -19.47 -3.61 -18.17
CA TRP A 71 -20.18 -3.67 -19.43
C TRP A 71 -21.16 -4.84 -19.40
#